data_AF-A0A3M7M090-F1
#
_entry.id   AF-A0A3M7M090-F1
#
_cell.length_a   1.000
_cell.length_b   1.000
_cell.length_c   1.000
_cell.angle_alpha   90.00
_cell.angle_beta   90.00
_cell.angle_gamma   90.00
#
_symmetry.space_group_name_H-M   'P 1'
#
loop_
_entity.id
_entity.type
_entity.pdbx_description
1 polymer ?
#
loop_
_entity_poly.entity_id
_entity_poly.type
_entity_poly.pdbx_seq_one_letter_code
_entity_poly.pdbx_strand_id
1 'polypeptide(L)'
;MSATISKPHRKGLIGSPSNFWLHSSQSGFNLTHPETHSSPPSSQLHTIQTTTQPIIVDASKSALVIIDMQNFFLSEAFGHNRKGPGHAACEQLVKHAIPAARKAGIRVIWVNWGLTEQEVKDMPPAVKRAFGFFAIPAESDFNPGDEAFSHHESSISVDRYGEENESVYRGIGADSGLVTFPDGKTIPGGRLLMRDTWNAALYPPLDAMYAEGSKLSHKPDVLIHKNRMSGMWGATTPLKEFLDKEGIRTLFFTGVNTDQCVGGTLTDAFSNGYDCVLLGDGCGTTTPEYAQKCWEYNAAKTFGFCASCEEFAKVAVAVITTGATYMNAKLPPRTPCLQDDSRAKQETYIQVKPRVNRAQTAVETANVKHSMNPFDELSIEEAVRIREKKSHHASAPAVEEIVAFSAGVPKSQDILRTAMAMGADRGIHVVVEEKDALEPLGVAKLLRKVVDENKSNLVILGKQSIDDDAGQTGQMLAGLLNWPQATQASRVMIKDQEVEVVQEVDGGVQTIKAKLPMVITTDLRLNEPRYASLPNIMKAKKKPLEKKSLSDYGLDTEIRLKTVKVTEPPPRKGGVKVDDVDGMISKLKELGAL
;
A
#
# COMPACT_ATOMS: atom_id res chain seq x y z
N MET A 1 -37.67 -0.13 27.72
CA MET A 1 -37.83 0.58 26.43
C MET A 1 -36.74 1.63 26.33
N SER A 2 -35.66 1.36 25.59
CA SER A 2 -34.62 2.37 25.36
C SER A 2 -35.04 3.18 24.14
N ALA A 3 -35.44 4.43 24.35
CA ALA A 3 -35.72 5.37 23.27
C ALA A 3 -34.40 5.65 22.55
N THR A 4 -34.23 5.08 21.36
CA THR A 4 -33.13 5.44 20.46
C THR A 4 -33.26 6.91 20.10
N ILE A 5 -32.47 7.76 20.73
CA ILE A 5 -32.32 9.17 20.37
C ILE A 5 -31.77 9.19 18.93
N SER A 6 -32.61 9.61 17.97
CA SER A 6 -32.18 9.76 16.58
C SER A 6 -31.05 10.79 16.55
N LYS A 7 -29.90 10.44 15.96
CA LYS A 7 -28.78 11.37 15.84
C LYS A 7 -29.25 12.63 15.09
N PRO A 8 -28.93 13.84 15.58
CA PRO A 8 -29.39 15.06 14.93
C PRO A 8 -28.81 15.18 13.52
N HIS A 9 -29.61 15.68 12.59
CA HIS A 9 -29.16 16.02 11.24
C HIS A 9 -28.06 17.08 11.31
N ARG A 10 -26.94 16.83 10.61
CA ARG A 10 -25.79 17.73 10.51
C ARG A 10 -25.56 18.14 9.07
N LYS A 11 -25.13 19.39 8.90
CA LYS A 11 -24.65 19.98 7.65
C LYS A 11 -23.20 20.46 7.81
N GLY A 12 -22.47 20.53 6.71
CA GLY A 12 -21.10 21.06 6.67
C GLY A 12 -20.85 21.88 5.40
N LEU A 13 -19.97 22.86 5.49
CA LEU A 13 -19.40 23.61 4.37
C LEU A 13 -17.90 23.31 4.37
N ILE A 14 -17.38 22.82 3.24
CA ILE A 14 -15.98 22.36 3.11
C ILE A 14 -15.35 23.17 1.99
N GLY A 15 -14.19 23.78 2.23
CA GLY A 15 -13.45 24.55 1.21
C GLY A 15 -13.48 26.07 1.43
N SER A 16 -13.20 26.81 0.36
CA SER A 16 -13.11 28.27 0.34
C SER A 16 -14.35 28.90 -0.32
N PRO A 17 -14.57 30.22 -0.21
CA PRO A 17 -15.70 30.88 -0.87
C PRO A 17 -15.77 30.67 -2.39
N SER A 18 -14.62 30.43 -3.05
CA SER A 18 -14.51 30.23 -4.50
C SER A 18 -14.45 28.76 -4.93
N ASN A 19 -14.27 27.82 -4.00
CA ASN A 19 -14.26 26.38 -4.25
C ASN A 19 -14.71 25.65 -2.99
N PHE A 20 -15.98 25.23 -2.94
CA PHE A 20 -16.56 24.58 -1.76
C PHE A 20 -17.55 23.49 -2.10
N TRP A 21 -17.70 22.57 -1.15
CA TRP A 21 -18.74 21.54 -1.13
C TRP A 21 -19.69 21.75 0.03
N LEU A 22 -20.93 21.31 -0.14
CA LEU A 22 -21.92 21.23 0.94
C LEU A 22 -22.09 19.77 1.34
N HIS A 23 -22.04 19.48 2.62
CA HIS A 23 -22.28 18.13 3.15
C HIS A 23 -23.59 18.09 3.95
N SER A 24 -24.31 16.98 3.82
CA SER A 24 -25.53 16.67 4.53
C SER A 24 -25.49 15.22 5.01
N SER A 25 -25.66 15.01 6.31
CA SER A 25 -25.77 13.67 6.91
C SER A 25 -26.92 12.80 6.37
N GLN A 26 -27.82 13.36 5.55
CA GLN A 26 -28.93 12.63 4.92
C GLN A 26 -28.74 12.39 3.43
N SER A 27 -28.05 13.29 2.72
CA SER A 27 -27.97 13.30 1.26
C SER A 27 -26.53 13.24 0.72
N GLY A 28 -25.53 13.10 1.58
CA GLY A 28 -24.12 13.00 1.20
C GLY A 28 -23.50 14.35 0.85
N PHE A 29 -22.63 14.36 -0.16
CA PHE A 29 -21.89 15.55 -0.60
C PHE A 29 -22.53 16.19 -1.83
N ASN A 30 -22.51 17.52 -1.87
CA ASN A 30 -22.94 18.32 -3.00
C ASN A 30 -21.70 19.05 -3.56
N LEU A 31 -21.38 18.70 -4.81
CA LEU A 31 -20.25 19.13 -5.62
C LEU A 31 -20.71 20.05 -6.76
N THR A 32 -21.88 20.70 -6.65
CA THR A 32 -22.46 21.47 -7.77
C THR A 32 -21.80 22.83 -7.98
N HIS A 33 -20.90 23.23 -7.07
CA HIS A 33 -20.16 24.51 -7.07
C HIS A 33 -21.04 25.72 -7.40
N PRO A 34 -22.14 25.99 -6.67
CA PRO A 34 -22.97 27.17 -6.94
C PRO A 34 -22.16 28.46 -6.70
N GLU A 35 -22.56 29.57 -7.34
CA GLU A 35 -21.84 30.86 -7.21
C GLU A 35 -21.62 31.29 -5.76
N THR A 36 -22.61 31.03 -4.91
CA THR A 36 -22.52 31.16 -3.46
C THR A 36 -23.23 29.97 -2.80
N HIS A 37 -22.93 29.70 -1.53
CA HIS A 37 -23.59 28.64 -0.75
C HIS A 37 -25.10 28.85 -0.56
N SER A 38 -25.61 30.05 -0.87
CA SER A 38 -27.03 30.41 -0.79
C SER A 38 -27.70 30.52 -2.17
N SER A 39 -26.95 30.36 -3.26
CA SER A 39 -27.49 30.45 -4.62
C SER A 39 -28.44 29.26 -4.89
N PRO A 40 -29.51 29.48 -5.68
CA PRO A 40 -30.40 28.40 -6.05
C PRO A 40 -29.65 27.30 -6.82
N PRO A 41 -30.09 26.04 -6.69
CA PRO A 41 -29.43 24.93 -7.37
C PRO A 41 -29.53 25.07 -8.90
N SER A 42 -28.49 24.61 -9.60
CA SER A 42 -28.52 24.49 -11.07
C SER A 42 -29.65 23.58 -11.54
N SER A 43 -30.09 23.72 -12.79
CA SER A 43 -31.17 22.89 -13.35
C SER A 43 -30.71 21.49 -13.79
N GLN A 44 -29.40 21.22 -13.85
CA GLN A 44 -28.82 19.97 -14.34
C GLN A 44 -28.12 19.18 -13.23
N LEU A 45 -28.87 18.86 -12.16
CA LEU A 45 -28.33 18.13 -11.01
C LEU A 45 -28.51 16.63 -11.13
N HIS A 46 -27.48 15.94 -10.68
CA HIS A 46 -27.39 14.49 -10.80
C HIS A 46 -26.84 13.88 -9.52
N THR A 47 -27.60 12.93 -8.95
CA THR A 47 -27.15 12.17 -7.78
C THR A 47 -26.50 10.87 -8.23
N ILE A 48 -25.26 10.64 -7.80
CA ILE A 48 -24.49 9.42 -8.09
C ILE A 48 -24.26 8.67 -6.79
N GLN A 49 -24.58 7.37 -6.79
CA GLN A 49 -24.21 6.49 -5.69
C GLN A 49 -22.73 6.10 -5.85
N THR A 50 -21.94 6.36 -4.82
CA THR A 50 -20.52 5.98 -4.78
C THR A 50 -20.34 4.85 -3.78
N THR A 51 -19.16 4.23 -3.77
CA THR A 51 -18.79 3.17 -2.83
C THR A 51 -18.74 3.64 -1.36
N THR A 52 -18.76 4.95 -1.11
CA THR A 52 -18.75 5.52 0.24
C THR A 52 -20.01 6.30 0.57
N GLN A 53 -20.31 7.37 -0.17
CA GLN A 53 -21.48 8.22 0.06
C GLN A 53 -22.06 8.76 -1.25
N PRO A 54 -23.37 9.07 -1.30
CA PRO A 54 -23.94 9.73 -2.46
C PRO A 54 -23.27 11.09 -2.72
N ILE A 55 -23.09 11.43 -3.99
CA ILE A 55 -22.65 12.76 -4.41
C ILE A 55 -23.67 13.39 -5.35
N ILE A 56 -23.83 14.71 -5.28
CA ILE A 56 -24.66 15.49 -6.20
C ILE A 56 -23.73 16.36 -7.05
N VAL A 57 -23.83 16.24 -8.37
CA VAL A 57 -22.99 16.96 -9.33
C VAL A 57 -23.84 17.80 -10.28
N ASP A 58 -23.23 18.83 -10.84
CA ASP A 58 -23.81 19.65 -11.91
C ASP A 58 -23.22 19.22 -13.25
N ALA A 59 -24.04 18.72 -14.17
CA ALA A 59 -23.56 18.25 -15.49
C ALA A 59 -22.89 19.36 -16.30
N SER A 60 -23.28 20.63 -16.08
CA SER A 60 -22.68 21.76 -16.77
C SER A 60 -21.20 21.96 -16.41
N LYS A 61 -20.81 21.57 -15.20
CA LYS A 61 -19.45 21.70 -14.63
C LYS A 61 -18.75 20.36 -14.50
N SER A 62 -19.24 19.33 -15.17
CA SER A 62 -18.72 17.96 -15.08
C SER A 62 -18.16 17.48 -16.42
N ALA A 63 -17.12 16.65 -16.37
CA ALA A 63 -16.59 15.95 -17.53
C ALA A 63 -16.31 14.47 -17.27
N LEU A 64 -16.58 13.63 -18.27
CA LEU A 64 -16.09 12.26 -18.38
C LEU A 64 -14.76 12.29 -19.12
N VAL A 65 -13.68 11.89 -18.44
CA VAL A 65 -12.31 11.88 -18.95
C VAL A 65 -11.92 10.43 -19.26
N ILE A 66 -11.66 10.14 -20.54
CA ILE A 66 -11.33 8.81 -21.06
C ILE A 66 -9.87 8.80 -21.46
N ILE A 67 -9.05 8.03 -20.76
CA ILE A 67 -7.59 8.10 -20.87
C ILE A 67 -7.03 6.88 -21.61
N ASP A 68 -6.20 7.15 -22.61
CA ASP A 68 -5.32 6.19 -23.29
C ASP A 68 -6.01 4.98 -23.93
N MET A 69 -7.28 5.10 -24.33
CA MET A 69 -8.02 4.01 -25.00
C MET A 69 -7.65 3.86 -26.50
N GLN A 70 -6.35 3.85 -26.79
CA GLN A 70 -5.76 3.82 -28.14
C GLN A 70 -5.44 2.39 -28.58
N ASN A 71 -5.24 2.18 -29.88
CA ASN A 71 -4.87 0.89 -30.45
C ASN A 71 -3.62 0.30 -29.80
N PHE A 72 -2.64 1.13 -29.44
CA PHE A 72 -1.44 0.66 -28.74
C PHE A 72 -1.77 -0.13 -27.46
N PHE A 73 -2.78 0.28 -26.68
CA PHE A 73 -3.07 -0.33 -25.38
C PHE A 73 -4.13 -1.43 -25.41
N LEU A 74 -4.87 -1.54 -26.52
CA LEU A 74 -6.03 -2.44 -26.64
C LEU A 74 -5.92 -3.42 -27.81
N SER A 75 -5.18 -3.11 -28.87
CA SER A 75 -5.16 -3.98 -30.05
C SER A 75 -4.41 -5.28 -29.80
N GLU A 76 -5.00 -6.40 -30.23
CA GLU A 76 -4.36 -7.72 -30.25
C GLU A 76 -3.09 -7.73 -31.11
N ALA A 77 -2.96 -6.81 -32.07
CA ALA A 77 -1.75 -6.67 -32.88
C ALA A 77 -0.52 -6.20 -32.07
N PHE A 78 -0.74 -5.68 -30.86
CA PHE A 78 0.30 -5.38 -29.86
C PHE A 78 0.34 -6.43 -28.72
N GLY A 79 -0.26 -7.61 -28.93
CA GLY A 79 -0.23 -8.71 -27.97
C GLY A 79 -1.23 -8.58 -26.81
N HIS A 80 -2.15 -7.61 -26.87
CA HIS A 80 -3.16 -7.45 -25.83
C HIS A 80 -4.25 -8.52 -25.93
N ASN A 81 -4.63 -9.09 -24.79
CA ASN A 81 -5.72 -10.06 -24.71
C ASN A 81 -7.09 -9.37 -24.85
N ARG A 82 -7.90 -9.79 -25.82
CA ARG A 82 -9.27 -9.30 -26.06
C ARG A 82 -10.24 -9.44 -24.88
N LYS A 83 -9.92 -10.29 -23.91
CA LYS A 83 -10.67 -10.46 -22.64
C LYS A 83 -9.94 -9.85 -21.44
N GLY A 84 -8.93 -9.01 -21.69
CA GLY A 84 -8.16 -8.35 -20.66
C GLY A 84 -8.90 -7.19 -19.98
N PRO A 85 -8.37 -6.68 -18.86
CA PRO A 85 -9.01 -5.62 -18.07
C PRO A 85 -9.32 -4.34 -18.85
N GLY A 86 -8.46 -3.94 -19.79
CA GLY A 86 -8.71 -2.76 -20.64
C GLY A 86 -9.90 -2.92 -21.59
N HIS A 87 -10.13 -4.13 -22.10
CA HIS A 87 -11.30 -4.44 -22.92
C HIS A 87 -12.59 -4.46 -22.09
N ALA A 88 -12.54 -5.03 -20.89
CA ALA A 88 -13.66 -4.99 -19.96
C ALA A 88 -14.05 -3.54 -19.62
N ALA A 89 -13.07 -2.67 -19.36
CA ALA A 89 -13.28 -1.24 -19.19
C ALA A 89 -13.92 -0.59 -20.43
N CYS A 90 -13.38 -0.87 -21.62
CA CYS A 90 -13.95 -0.39 -22.88
C CYS A 90 -15.43 -0.78 -23.04
N GLU A 91 -15.81 -2.01 -22.69
CA GLU A 91 -17.21 -2.46 -22.74
C GLU A 91 -18.11 -1.63 -21.81
N GLN A 92 -17.66 -1.34 -20.58
CA GLN A 92 -18.42 -0.51 -19.64
C GLN A 92 -18.57 0.93 -20.15
N LEU A 93 -17.52 1.50 -20.77
CA LEU A 93 -17.59 2.84 -21.35
C LEU A 93 -18.59 2.94 -22.49
N VAL A 94 -18.52 2.00 -23.44
CA VAL A 94 -19.40 1.96 -24.61
C VAL A 94 -20.85 1.74 -24.18
N LYS A 95 -21.08 0.80 -23.25
CA LYS A 95 -22.42 0.39 -22.84
C LYS A 95 -23.09 1.38 -21.90
N HIS A 96 -22.33 1.99 -20.99
CA HIS A 96 -22.88 2.75 -19.87
C HIS A 96 -22.39 4.20 -19.84
N ALA A 97 -21.08 4.43 -19.70
CA ALA A 97 -20.57 5.75 -19.33
C ALA A 97 -20.72 6.82 -20.44
N ILE A 98 -20.25 6.54 -21.67
CA ILE A 98 -20.26 7.55 -22.74
C ILE A 98 -21.69 7.95 -23.13
N PRO A 99 -22.63 7.01 -23.36
CA PRO A 99 -24.01 7.37 -23.69
C PRO A 99 -24.69 8.16 -22.56
N ALA A 100 -24.45 7.77 -21.30
CA ALA A 100 -25.03 8.45 -20.15
C ALA A 100 -24.47 9.88 -19.98
N ALA A 101 -23.16 10.07 -20.14
CA ALA A 101 -22.52 11.38 -20.06
C ALA A 101 -23.12 12.35 -21.09
N ARG A 102 -23.18 11.93 -22.37
CA ARG A 102 -23.76 12.74 -23.45
C ARG A 102 -25.23 13.08 -23.19
N LYS A 103 -26.02 12.09 -22.76
CA LYS A 103 -27.45 12.29 -22.44
C LYS A 103 -27.66 13.25 -21.27
N ALA A 104 -26.80 13.21 -20.25
CA ALA A 104 -26.84 14.11 -19.11
C ALA A 104 -26.28 15.51 -19.41
N GLY A 105 -25.67 15.73 -20.59
CA GLY A 105 -24.98 16.97 -20.92
C GLY A 105 -23.62 17.11 -20.21
N ILE A 106 -23.04 16.02 -19.72
CA ILE A 106 -21.67 15.97 -19.19
C ILE A 106 -20.70 15.99 -20.38
N ARG A 107 -19.66 16.81 -20.31
CA ARG A 107 -18.64 16.91 -21.37
C ARG A 107 -17.85 15.61 -21.48
N VAL A 108 -17.66 15.06 -22.67
CA VAL A 108 -16.75 13.92 -22.88
C VAL A 108 -15.41 14.42 -23.42
N ILE A 109 -14.33 14.04 -22.75
CA ILE A 109 -12.95 14.44 -23.06
C ILE A 109 -12.11 13.17 -23.22
N TRP A 110 -11.52 13.02 -24.40
CA TRP A 110 -10.59 11.94 -24.73
C TRP A 110 -9.18 12.46 -24.51
N VAL A 111 -8.40 11.79 -23.67
CA VAL A 111 -7.05 12.22 -23.30
C VAL A 111 -6.07 11.11 -23.67
N ASN A 112 -5.34 11.33 -24.75
CA ASN A 112 -4.56 10.28 -25.39
C ASN A 112 -3.10 10.70 -25.52
N TRP A 113 -2.20 9.73 -25.54
CA TRP A 113 -0.86 10.00 -26.05
C TRP A 113 -0.93 10.51 -27.49
N GLY A 114 -0.18 11.56 -27.78
CA GLY A 114 -0.08 12.09 -29.13
C GLY A 114 1.12 13.00 -29.21
N LEU A 115 2.27 12.38 -29.42
CA LEU A 115 3.56 13.04 -29.32
C LEU A 115 3.95 13.73 -30.63
N THR A 116 4.57 14.90 -30.49
CA THR A 116 5.35 15.56 -31.53
C THR A 116 6.83 15.15 -31.41
N GLU A 117 7.61 15.41 -32.46
CA GLU A 117 9.07 15.14 -32.42
C GLU A 117 9.76 15.82 -31.25
N GLN A 118 9.41 17.09 -31.00
CA GLN A 118 10.01 17.87 -29.93
C GLN A 118 9.71 17.25 -28.56
N GLU A 119 8.48 16.78 -28.34
CA GLU A 119 8.10 16.14 -27.07
C GLU A 119 8.80 14.80 -26.84
N VAL A 120 9.12 14.06 -27.90
CA VAL A 120 9.94 12.84 -27.81
C VAL A 120 11.39 13.18 -27.45
N LYS A 121 11.95 14.26 -27.99
CA LYS A 121 13.30 14.73 -27.65
C LYS A 121 13.37 15.20 -26.20
N ASP A 122 12.36 15.91 -25.73
CA ASP A 122 12.27 16.45 -24.37
C ASP A 122 11.74 15.43 -23.33
N MET A 123 11.57 14.16 -23.73
CA MET A 123 11.01 13.13 -22.87
C MET A 123 12.04 12.68 -21.82
N PRO A 124 11.70 12.66 -20.51
CA PRO A 124 12.62 12.20 -19.48
C PRO A 124 13.03 10.73 -19.69
N PRO A 125 14.30 10.36 -19.39
CA PRO A 125 14.78 8.99 -19.56
C PRO A 125 13.94 7.94 -18.82
N ALA A 126 13.45 8.25 -17.62
CA ALA A 126 12.62 7.35 -16.85
C ALA A 126 11.28 7.04 -17.54
N VAL A 127 10.71 8.02 -18.24
CA VAL A 127 9.48 7.83 -19.04
C VAL A 127 9.82 6.99 -20.26
N LYS A 128 10.86 7.32 -21.03
CA LYS A 128 11.29 6.51 -22.18
C LYS A 128 11.54 5.05 -21.79
N ARG A 129 12.30 4.80 -20.73
CA ARG A 129 12.60 3.46 -20.20
C ARG A 129 11.34 2.66 -19.88
N ALA A 130 10.31 3.28 -19.31
CA ALA A 130 9.04 2.60 -19.04
C ALA A 130 8.45 1.99 -20.32
N PHE A 131 8.79 2.58 -21.46
CA PHE A 131 8.39 2.13 -22.78
C PHE A 131 9.42 1.28 -23.56
N GLY A 132 10.46 0.76 -22.89
CA GLY A 132 11.57 0.10 -23.59
C GLY A 132 12.47 1.09 -24.32
N PHE A 133 13.59 0.61 -24.83
CA PHE A 133 14.61 1.45 -25.45
C PHE A 133 15.52 0.65 -26.38
N PHE A 134 16.40 1.35 -27.11
CA PHE A 134 17.45 0.73 -27.91
C PHE A 134 18.74 0.56 -27.08
N ALA A 135 19.34 -0.61 -27.17
CA ALA A 135 20.66 -0.92 -26.59
C ALA A 135 21.66 -1.22 -27.71
N ILE A 136 22.93 -0.88 -27.50
CA ILE A 136 24.05 -1.19 -28.41
C ILE A 136 25.00 -2.20 -27.76
N PRO A 137 25.80 -2.96 -28.53
CA PRO A 137 26.84 -3.84 -27.99
C PRO A 137 27.82 -3.06 -27.10
N ALA A 138 28.35 -3.72 -26.06
CA ALA A 138 29.24 -3.07 -25.08
C ALA A 138 30.56 -2.57 -25.69
N GLU A 139 30.99 -3.20 -26.78
CA GLU A 139 32.14 -2.82 -27.61
C GLU A 139 31.87 -1.65 -28.56
N SER A 140 30.63 -1.15 -28.64
CA SER A 140 30.26 0.04 -29.42
C SER A 140 30.24 1.27 -28.50
N ASP A 141 30.74 2.41 -29.01
CA ASP A 141 30.69 3.69 -28.29
C ASP A 141 29.52 4.55 -28.76
N PHE A 142 28.97 5.37 -27.84
CA PHE A 142 28.08 6.47 -28.18
C PHE A 142 28.89 7.65 -28.72
N ASN A 143 28.51 8.21 -29.86
CA ASN A 143 29.17 9.38 -30.44
C ASN A 143 28.66 10.68 -29.81
N PRO A 144 29.53 11.72 -29.69
CA PRO A 144 29.09 13.05 -29.28
C PRO A 144 28.02 13.60 -30.24
N GLY A 145 26.80 13.82 -29.74
CA GLY A 145 25.67 14.32 -30.52
C GLY A 145 24.66 13.25 -30.93
N ASP A 146 24.89 11.97 -30.59
CA ASP A 146 23.87 10.93 -30.75
C ASP A 146 22.59 11.33 -29.99
N GLU A 147 21.44 11.30 -30.68
CA GLU A 147 20.16 11.53 -30.02
C GLU A 147 19.90 10.37 -29.06
N ALA A 148 19.75 10.66 -27.77
CA ALA A 148 19.49 9.66 -26.75
C ALA A 148 18.27 8.80 -27.15
N PHE A 149 18.47 7.48 -27.20
CA PHE A 149 17.47 6.47 -27.55
C PHE A 149 17.06 6.45 -29.04
N SER A 150 17.91 6.92 -29.94
CA SER A 150 17.73 6.73 -31.39
C SER A 150 18.22 5.34 -31.85
N HIS A 151 17.67 4.85 -32.95
CA HIS A 151 18.09 3.59 -33.55
C HIS A 151 19.47 3.76 -34.21
N HIS A 152 20.47 3.00 -33.75
CA HIS A 152 21.77 2.86 -34.39
C HIS A 152 21.84 1.59 -35.24
N GLU A 153 22.73 1.55 -36.22
CA GLU A 153 22.88 0.39 -37.13
C GLU A 153 23.16 -0.92 -36.37
N SER A 154 23.86 -0.86 -35.24
CA SER A 154 24.14 -1.99 -34.35
C SER A 154 23.16 -2.15 -33.18
N SER A 155 22.11 -1.32 -33.09
CA SER A 155 21.20 -1.34 -31.94
C SER A 155 20.16 -2.45 -32.01
N ILE A 156 19.84 -3.02 -30.86
CA ILE A 156 18.73 -3.94 -30.66
C ILE A 156 17.65 -3.29 -29.79
N SER A 157 16.40 -3.74 -29.95
CA SER A 157 15.30 -3.34 -29.08
C SER A 157 15.37 -4.12 -27.77
N VAL A 158 15.26 -3.41 -26.65
CA VAL A 158 15.18 -4.00 -25.32
C VAL A 158 13.96 -3.50 -24.58
N ASP A 159 13.47 -4.32 -23.65
CA ASP A 159 12.37 -3.96 -22.78
C ASP A 159 12.79 -2.93 -21.69
N ARG A 160 11.91 -2.67 -20.73
CA ARG A 160 12.19 -1.70 -19.65
C ARG A 160 13.31 -2.12 -18.68
N TYR A 161 13.70 -3.40 -18.71
CA TYR A 161 14.74 -4.00 -17.86
C TYR A 161 16.06 -4.18 -18.63
N GLY A 162 16.06 -3.97 -19.94
CA GLY A 162 17.24 -4.16 -20.80
C GLY A 162 17.34 -5.56 -21.39
N GLU A 163 16.29 -6.37 -21.28
CA GLU A 163 16.24 -7.70 -21.90
C GLU A 163 15.83 -7.59 -23.37
N GLU A 164 16.45 -8.40 -24.24
CA GLU A 164 16.18 -8.39 -25.67
C GLU A 164 14.70 -8.65 -25.94
N ASN A 165 14.11 -7.76 -26.75
CA ASN A 165 12.69 -7.76 -27.00
C ASN A 165 12.42 -7.85 -28.50
N GLU A 166 12.11 -9.06 -28.96
CA GLU A 166 11.73 -9.33 -30.36
C GLU A 166 10.34 -8.79 -30.73
N SER A 167 9.59 -8.20 -29.79
CA SER A 167 8.27 -7.64 -30.10
C SER A 167 8.36 -6.40 -31.00
N VAL A 168 7.21 -6.04 -31.57
CA VAL A 168 6.96 -4.80 -32.34
C VAL A 168 7.18 -3.51 -31.53
N TYR A 169 7.52 -3.63 -30.24
CA TYR A 169 7.71 -2.52 -29.32
C TYR A 169 9.19 -2.16 -29.14
N ARG A 170 9.55 -0.94 -29.56
CA ARG A 170 10.95 -0.49 -29.63
C ARG A 170 11.21 0.85 -28.94
N GLY A 171 10.34 1.26 -27.99
CA GLY A 171 10.41 2.57 -27.37
C GLY A 171 9.43 3.59 -27.93
N ILE A 172 9.10 4.60 -27.12
CA ILE A 172 8.30 5.76 -27.54
C ILE A 172 8.97 6.46 -28.73
N GLY A 173 8.19 6.77 -29.76
CA GLY A 173 8.65 7.47 -30.96
C GLY A 173 9.44 6.61 -31.95
N ALA A 174 9.73 5.34 -31.62
CA ALA A 174 10.35 4.40 -32.55
C ALA A 174 9.34 3.85 -33.54
N ASP A 175 9.79 3.43 -34.74
CA ASP A 175 8.92 2.79 -35.72
C ASP A 175 8.59 1.35 -35.28
N SER A 176 7.30 1.04 -35.17
CA SER A 176 6.82 -0.31 -34.87
C SER A 176 6.88 -1.26 -36.08
N GLY A 177 7.14 -0.75 -37.29
CA GLY A 177 7.17 -1.57 -38.50
C GLY A 177 5.79 -2.14 -38.85
N LEU A 178 5.74 -3.37 -39.34
CA LEU A 178 4.48 -4.05 -39.64
C LEU A 178 3.93 -4.76 -38.40
N VAL A 179 2.69 -4.46 -38.05
CA VAL A 179 1.95 -5.16 -36.99
C VAL A 179 1.00 -6.18 -37.63
N THR A 180 0.93 -7.37 -37.03
CA THR A 180 0.13 -8.50 -37.55
C THR A 180 -1.03 -8.77 -36.60
N PHE A 181 -2.24 -8.80 -37.15
CA PHE A 181 -3.44 -9.17 -36.41
C PHE A 181 -3.56 -10.69 -36.28
N PRO A 182 -4.37 -11.21 -35.32
CA PRO A 182 -4.61 -12.64 -35.17
C PRO A 182 -5.19 -13.34 -36.42
N ASP A 183 -5.83 -12.59 -37.32
CA ASP A 183 -6.36 -13.08 -38.60
C ASP A 183 -5.31 -13.14 -39.72
N GLY A 184 -4.06 -12.80 -39.42
CA GLY A 184 -2.94 -12.78 -40.36
C GLY A 184 -2.83 -11.51 -41.19
N LYS A 185 -3.75 -10.54 -41.05
CA LYS A 185 -3.65 -9.25 -41.72
C LYS A 185 -2.49 -8.44 -41.15
N THR A 186 -1.71 -7.80 -42.01
CA THR A 186 -0.62 -6.91 -41.61
C THR A 186 -0.91 -5.46 -41.99
N ILE A 187 -0.58 -4.51 -41.12
CA ILE A 187 -0.64 -3.08 -41.42
C ILE A 187 0.63 -2.37 -40.94
N PRO A 188 0.97 -1.19 -41.48
CA PRO A 188 1.98 -0.33 -40.89
C PRO A 188 1.53 0.14 -39.49
N GLY A 189 2.28 -0.21 -38.44
CA GLY A 189 2.02 0.21 -37.07
C GLY A 189 2.32 1.71 -36.84
N GLY A 190 3.25 2.24 -37.65
CA GLY A 190 3.73 3.62 -37.55
C GLY A 190 4.64 3.85 -36.34
N ARG A 191 5.03 5.10 -36.13
CA ARG A 191 5.86 5.48 -34.98
C ARG A 191 5.05 5.49 -33.70
N LEU A 192 5.62 4.90 -32.65
CA LEU A 192 4.90 4.59 -31.43
C LEU A 192 4.45 5.85 -30.68
N LEU A 193 3.14 5.95 -30.42
CA LEU A 193 2.43 7.00 -29.71
C LEU A 193 2.58 8.42 -30.31
N MET A 194 3.04 8.50 -31.55
CA MET A 194 3.14 9.75 -32.31
C MET A 194 1.77 10.15 -32.87
N ARG A 195 1.52 11.45 -33.01
CA ARG A 195 0.27 11.95 -33.62
C ARG A 195 0.07 11.38 -35.02
N ASP A 196 -1.20 11.20 -35.37
CA ASP A 196 -1.65 10.75 -36.70
C ASP A 196 -1.13 9.35 -37.11
N THR A 197 -0.68 8.55 -36.15
CA THR A 197 -0.31 7.14 -36.35
C THR A 197 -1.43 6.20 -35.94
N TRP A 198 -1.48 5.02 -36.58
CA TRP A 198 -2.52 4.03 -36.29
C TRP A 198 -2.53 3.58 -34.83
N ASN A 199 -1.34 3.35 -34.24
CA ASN A 199 -1.23 2.91 -32.85
C ASN A 199 -1.71 3.99 -31.85
N ALA A 200 -1.62 5.27 -32.22
CA ALA A 200 -2.14 6.39 -31.42
C ALA A 200 -3.62 6.72 -31.71
N ALA A 201 -4.23 6.13 -32.74
CA ALA A 201 -5.67 6.27 -32.97
C ALA A 201 -6.48 5.53 -31.89
N LEU A 202 -7.72 5.97 -31.68
CA LEU A 202 -8.64 5.32 -30.74
C LEU A 202 -8.94 3.88 -31.16
N TYR A 203 -9.21 3.02 -30.19
CA TYR A 203 -9.56 1.62 -30.45
C TYR A 203 -10.96 1.50 -31.10
N PRO A 204 -11.22 0.58 -32.05
CA PRO A 204 -12.36 0.66 -32.99
C PRO A 204 -13.82 0.73 -32.49
N PRO A 205 -14.27 0.33 -31.28
CA PRO A 205 -15.59 0.74 -30.84
C PRO A 205 -15.62 2.21 -30.38
N LEU A 206 -14.51 2.70 -29.82
CA LEU A 206 -14.39 4.05 -29.24
C LEU A 206 -14.11 5.11 -30.30
N ASP A 207 -13.34 4.77 -31.33
CA ASP A 207 -13.09 5.66 -32.48
C ASP A 207 -14.39 6.06 -33.18
N ALA A 208 -15.27 5.08 -33.42
CA ALA A 208 -16.61 5.33 -33.97
C ALA A 208 -17.44 6.24 -33.05
N MET A 209 -17.41 5.99 -31.74
CA MET A 209 -18.13 6.84 -30.78
C MET A 209 -17.57 8.26 -30.76
N TYR A 210 -16.25 8.46 -30.85
CA TYR A 210 -15.65 9.79 -30.93
C TYR A 210 -16.02 10.51 -32.23
N ALA A 211 -15.99 9.82 -33.38
CA ALA A 211 -16.38 10.39 -34.66
C ALA A 211 -17.85 10.86 -34.69
N GLU A 212 -18.72 10.20 -33.93
CA GLU A 212 -20.10 10.65 -33.68
C GLU A 212 -20.14 11.81 -32.69
N GLY A 213 -19.49 11.66 -31.53
CA GLY A 213 -19.51 12.62 -30.42
C GLY A 213 -18.92 13.99 -30.76
N SER A 214 -17.87 14.01 -31.58
CA SER A 214 -17.22 15.24 -32.04
C SER A 214 -18.13 16.10 -32.93
N LYS A 215 -19.20 15.51 -33.49
CA LYS A 215 -20.18 16.19 -34.36
C LYS A 215 -21.45 16.60 -33.63
N LEU A 216 -21.54 16.40 -32.31
CA LEU A 216 -22.70 16.81 -31.54
C LEU A 216 -22.89 18.33 -31.60
N SER A 217 -24.13 18.76 -31.81
CA SER A 217 -24.49 20.19 -31.88
C SER A 217 -24.37 20.91 -30.54
N HIS A 218 -24.47 20.16 -29.44
CA HIS A 218 -24.28 20.65 -28.08
C HIS A 218 -23.21 19.82 -27.38
N LYS A 219 -22.21 20.49 -26.82
CA LYS A 219 -21.05 19.90 -26.16
C LYS A 219 -20.37 18.76 -26.94
N PRO A 220 -19.79 19.02 -28.12
CA PRO A 220 -19.04 18.01 -28.87
C PRO A 220 -17.91 17.40 -28.04
N ASP A 221 -17.69 16.11 -28.21
CA ASP A 221 -16.54 15.42 -27.63
C ASP A 221 -15.24 16.07 -28.12
N VAL A 222 -14.24 16.16 -27.23
CA VAL A 222 -12.93 16.75 -27.56
C VAL A 222 -11.81 15.74 -27.35
N LEU A 223 -10.83 15.74 -28.26
CA LEU A 223 -9.61 14.94 -28.14
C LEU A 223 -8.47 15.88 -27.75
N ILE A 224 -7.78 15.55 -26.65
CA ILE A 224 -6.66 16.30 -26.12
C ILE A 224 -5.46 15.38 -26.05
N HIS A 225 -4.35 15.80 -26.66
CA HIS A 225 -3.11 15.05 -26.60
C HIS A 225 -2.34 15.35 -25.31
N LYS A 226 -1.90 14.30 -24.63
CA LYS A 226 -0.92 14.37 -23.55
C LYS A 226 0.43 13.84 -24.02
N ASN A 227 1.46 14.30 -23.33
CA ASN A 227 2.86 13.98 -23.63
C ASN A 227 3.62 13.38 -22.43
N ARG A 228 2.89 13.03 -21.37
CA ARG A 228 3.38 12.35 -20.17
C ARG A 228 2.35 11.31 -19.73
N MET A 229 2.70 10.52 -18.73
CA MET A 229 1.79 9.54 -18.12
C MET A 229 0.50 10.22 -17.64
N SER A 230 0.63 11.29 -16.87
CA SER A 230 -0.48 12.15 -16.44
C SER A 230 -0.81 13.20 -17.51
N GLY A 231 -2.11 13.39 -17.76
CA GLY A 231 -2.62 14.51 -18.56
C GLY A 231 -2.53 15.88 -17.86
N MET A 232 -2.13 15.90 -16.58
CA MET A 232 -2.13 17.09 -15.71
C MET A 232 -0.81 17.26 -14.93
N TRP A 233 0.30 16.73 -15.45
CA TRP A 233 1.61 16.62 -14.79
C TRP A 233 2.28 17.94 -14.36
N GLY A 234 1.74 19.10 -14.74
CA GLY A 234 2.35 20.40 -14.48
C GLY A 234 1.31 21.49 -14.22
N ALA A 235 1.79 22.70 -13.90
CA ALA A 235 0.94 23.84 -13.56
C ALA A 235 -0.08 24.20 -14.66
N THR A 236 0.31 24.01 -15.93
CA THR A 236 -0.55 24.21 -17.09
C THR A 236 -0.34 23.08 -18.08
N THR A 237 -1.44 22.51 -18.57
CA THR A 237 -1.48 21.50 -19.62
C THR A 237 -2.67 21.78 -20.54
N PRO A 238 -2.69 21.28 -21.79
CA PRO A 238 -3.82 21.47 -22.68
C PRO A 238 -5.16 21.01 -22.09
N LEU A 239 -5.14 19.92 -21.29
CA LEU A 239 -6.32 19.45 -20.57
C LEU A 239 -6.77 20.47 -19.52
N LYS A 240 -5.85 20.96 -18.68
CA LYS A 240 -6.18 21.93 -17.63
C LYS A 240 -6.70 23.24 -18.21
N GLU A 241 -6.07 23.76 -19.26
CA GLU A 241 -6.52 24.98 -19.96
C GLU A 241 -7.93 24.83 -20.49
N PHE A 242 -8.25 23.67 -21.09
CA PHE A 242 -9.59 23.37 -21.57
C PHE A 242 -10.62 23.32 -20.43
N LEU A 243 -10.30 22.60 -19.34
CA LEU A 243 -11.18 22.47 -18.18
C LEU A 243 -11.48 23.82 -17.52
N ASP A 244 -10.45 24.66 -17.34
CA ASP A 244 -10.60 25.99 -16.76
C ASP A 244 -11.42 26.93 -17.66
N LYS A 245 -11.20 26.87 -18.98
CA LYS A 245 -11.98 27.64 -19.95
C LYS A 245 -13.46 27.25 -19.97
N GLU A 246 -13.77 25.96 -19.83
CA GLU A 246 -15.15 25.45 -19.80
C GLU A 246 -15.80 25.55 -18.41
N GLY A 247 -15.06 25.99 -17.38
CA GLY A 247 -15.57 26.07 -16.01
C GLY A 247 -15.88 24.71 -15.38
N ILE A 248 -15.22 23.64 -15.86
CA ILE A 248 -15.40 22.28 -15.35
C ILE A 248 -14.67 22.14 -14.01
N ARG A 249 -15.31 21.47 -13.04
CA ARG A 249 -14.79 21.25 -11.69
C ARG A 249 -14.86 19.80 -11.24
N THR A 250 -15.85 19.03 -11.70
CA THR A 250 -15.99 17.61 -11.37
C THR A 250 -15.53 16.74 -12.54
N LEU A 251 -14.65 15.77 -12.28
CA LEU A 251 -14.04 14.90 -13.28
C LEU A 251 -14.32 13.42 -12.96
N PHE A 252 -14.91 12.72 -13.92
CA PHE A 252 -15.10 11.27 -13.90
C PHE A 252 -13.99 10.60 -14.70
N PHE A 253 -13.10 9.89 -14.01
CA PHE A 253 -11.91 9.27 -14.61
C PHE A 253 -12.19 7.84 -15.05
N THR A 254 -11.79 7.55 -16.29
CA THR A 254 -11.87 6.24 -16.96
C THR A 254 -10.65 6.04 -17.86
N GLY A 255 -10.35 4.80 -18.25
CA GLY A 255 -9.21 4.55 -19.13
C GLY A 255 -8.48 3.24 -18.88
N VAL A 256 -7.30 3.12 -19.47
CA VAL A 256 -6.38 2.00 -19.23
C VAL A 256 -5.16 2.43 -18.41
N ASN A 257 -4.53 1.44 -17.79
CA ASN A 257 -3.44 1.59 -16.83
C ASN A 257 -3.89 2.43 -15.61
N THR A 258 -4.89 1.90 -14.89
CA THR A 258 -5.48 2.49 -13.68
C THR A 258 -4.42 3.02 -12.71
N ASP A 259 -3.36 2.24 -12.49
CA ASP A 259 -2.29 2.53 -11.54
C ASP A 259 -1.21 3.50 -12.06
N GLN A 260 -1.36 3.98 -13.29
CA GLN A 260 -0.36 4.77 -13.99
C GLN A 260 -0.99 6.01 -14.62
N CYS A 261 -1.51 5.93 -15.85
CA CYS A 261 -1.99 7.11 -16.58
C CYS A 261 -3.28 7.68 -15.98
N VAL A 262 -4.23 6.82 -15.63
CA VAL A 262 -5.49 7.24 -14.98
C VAL A 262 -5.21 7.75 -13.58
N GLY A 263 -4.53 6.96 -12.75
CA GLY A 263 -4.19 7.32 -11.38
C GLY A 263 -3.34 8.58 -11.28
N GLY A 264 -2.30 8.69 -12.11
CA GLY A 264 -1.45 9.89 -12.16
C GLY A 264 -2.24 11.14 -12.55
N THR A 265 -3.09 11.06 -13.57
CA THR A 265 -3.95 12.19 -13.96
C THR A 265 -4.95 12.54 -12.85
N LEU A 266 -5.52 11.54 -12.17
CA LEU A 266 -6.44 11.74 -11.05
C LEU A 266 -5.75 12.43 -9.85
N THR A 267 -4.56 11.98 -9.46
CA THR A 267 -3.81 12.59 -8.35
C THR A 267 -3.39 14.02 -8.65
N ASP A 268 -2.96 14.30 -9.87
CA ASP A 268 -2.64 15.66 -10.29
C ASP A 268 -3.89 16.53 -10.35
N ALA A 269 -5.01 16.01 -10.85
CA ALA A 269 -6.30 16.72 -10.84
C ALA A 269 -6.76 17.07 -9.42
N PHE A 270 -6.67 16.11 -8.49
CA PHE A 270 -6.96 16.33 -7.08
C PHE A 270 -6.08 17.43 -6.50
N SER A 271 -4.78 17.39 -6.78
CA SER A 271 -3.82 18.41 -6.30
C SER A 271 -4.08 19.79 -6.92
N ASN A 272 -4.63 19.85 -8.13
CA ASN A 272 -5.09 21.07 -8.79
C ASN A 272 -6.49 21.53 -8.31
N GLY A 273 -7.13 20.81 -7.40
CA GLY A 273 -8.39 21.20 -6.75
C GLY A 273 -9.67 20.83 -7.51
N TYR A 274 -9.61 19.87 -8.43
CA TYR A 274 -10.80 19.30 -9.08
C TYR A 274 -11.44 18.21 -8.22
N ASP A 275 -12.77 18.06 -8.31
CA ASP A 275 -13.47 16.95 -7.66
C ASP A 275 -13.25 15.68 -8.48
N CYS A 276 -12.62 14.69 -7.88
CA CYS A 276 -12.23 13.48 -8.59
C CYS A 276 -13.16 12.31 -8.28
N VAL A 277 -13.71 11.70 -9.33
CA VAL A 277 -14.52 10.48 -9.23
C VAL A 277 -13.92 9.41 -10.14
N LEU A 278 -13.45 8.30 -9.58
CA LEU A 278 -12.99 7.16 -10.38
C LEU A 278 -14.18 6.28 -10.73
N LEU A 279 -14.38 5.96 -12.01
CA LEU A 279 -15.32 4.92 -12.42
C LEU A 279 -14.54 3.59 -12.51
N GLY A 280 -14.56 2.81 -11.42
CA GLY A 280 -13.62 1.70 -11.22
C GLY A 280 -13.69 0.60 -12.29
N ASP A 281 -14.90 0.22 -12.68
CA ASP A 281 -15.18 -0.75 -13.75
C ASP A 281 -15.02 -0.16 -15.17
N GLY A 282 -14.95 1.17 -15.30
CA GLY A 282 -14.52 1.88 -16.50
C GLY A 282 -13.00 2.08 -16.58
N CYS A 283 -12.24 1.51 -15.64
CA CYS A 283 -10.79 1.51 -15.61
C CYS A 283 -10.24 0.08 -15.67
N GLY A 284 -9.12 -0.13 -16.36
CA GLY A 284 -8.47 -1.44 -16.40
C GLY A 284 -6.95 -1.36 -16.44
N THR A 285 -6.26 -2.25 -15.73
CA THR A 285 -4.79 -2.38 -15.78
C THR A 285 -4.36 -3.83 -15.93
N THR A 286 -3.20 -4.06 -16.54
CA THR A 286 -2.56 -5.38 -16.66
C THR A 286 -1.61 -5.68 -15.50
N THR A 287 -1.34 -4.68 -14.64
CA THR A 287 -0.66 -4.85 -13.35
C THR A 287 -1.47 -5.80 -12.44
N PRO A 288 -0.85 -6.50 -11.46
CA PRO A 288 -1.60 -7.34 -10.53
C PRO A 288 -2.81 -6.66 -9.87
N GLU A 289 -3.84 -7.46 -9.58
CA GLU A 289 -5.17 -6.99 -9.12
C GLU A 289 -5.12 -6.01 -7.93
N TYR A 290 -4.14 -6.18 -7.03
CA TYR A 290 -3.98 -5.29 -5.88
C TYR A 290 -3.64 -3.83 -6.27
N ALA A 291 -3.05 -3.60 -7.44
CA ALA A 291 -2.76 -2.27 -7.93
C ALA A 291 -4.07 -1.51 -8.24
N GLN A 292 -5.01 -2.16 -8.92
CA GLN A 292 -6.33 -1.58 -9.16
C GLN A 292 -7.08 -1.33 -7.85
N LYS A 293 -7.12 -2.32 -6.94
CA LYS A 293 -7.77 -2.18 -5.62
C LYS A 293 -7.18 -1.04 -4.78
N CYS A 294 -5.87 -0.82 -4.86
CA CYS A 294 -5.20 0.30 -4.18
C CYS A 294 -5.73 1.64 -4.68
N TRP A 295 -5.85 1.80 -6.00
CA TRP A 295 -6.35 3.04 -6.59
C TRP A 295 -7.84 3.27 -6.36
N GLU A 296 -8.67 2.23 -6.43
CA GLU A 296 -10.08 2.31 -6.06
C GLU A 296 -10.26 2.71 -4.58
N TYR A 297 -9.44 2.14 -3.69
CA TYR A 297 -9.44 2.50 -2.28
C TYR A 297 -9.05 3.97 -2.07
N ASN A 298 -7.93 4.41 -2.66
CA ASN A 298 -7.44 5.78 -2.50
C ASN A 298 -8.38 6.80 -3.12
N ALA A 299 -8.97 6.50 -4.29
CA ALA A 299 -10.02 7.32 -4.88
C ALA A 299 -11.21 7.45 -3.93
N ALA A 300 -11.70 6.34 -3.37
CA ALA A 300 -12.88 6.34 -2.49
C ALA A 300 -12.66 6.99 -1.11
N LYS A 301 -11.42 6.99 -0.60
CA LYS A 301 -11.12 7.35 0.79
C LYS A 301 -10.30 8.63 0.95
N THR A 302 -9.59 9.07 -0.08
CA THR A 302 -8.63 10.18 0.02
C THR A 302 -8.79 11.18 -1.10
N PHE A 303 -8.69 10.75 -2.37
CA PHE A 303 -8.64 11.68 -3.50
C PHE A 303 -10.02 12.16 -3.97
N GLY A 304 -11.09 11.48 -3.58
CA GLY A 304 -12.46 11.89 -3.90
C GLY A 304 -13.44 10.76 -3.70
N PHE A 305 -13.97 10.23 -4.81
CA PHE A 305 -14.98 9.18 -4.79
C PHE A 305 -14.68 8.06 -5.80
N CYS A 306 -15.28 6.90 -5.60
CA CYS A 306 -15.24 5.78 -6.56
C CYS A 306 -16.67 5.26 -6.78
N ALA A 307 -17.07 5.10 -8.03
CA ALA A 307 -18.38 4.59 -8.45
C ALA A 307 -18.23 3.59 -9.60
N SER A 308 -19.32 2.91 -9.99
CA SER A 308 -19.36 2.11 -11.22
C SER A 308 -19.92 2.92 -12.39
N CYS A 309 -19.59 2.52 -13.61
CA CYS A 309 -20.18 3.05 -14.85
C CYS A 309 -21.70 2.83 -14.87
N GLU A 310 -22.19 1.76 -14.27
CA GLU A 310 -23.63 1.51 -14.14
C GLU A 310 -24.31 2.52 -13.20
N GLU A 311 -23.76 2.77 -12.01
CA GLU A 311 -24.28 3.80 -11.09
C GLU A 311 -24.19 5.19 -11.71
N PHE A 312 -23.10 5.48 -12.41
CA PHE A 312 -22.96 6.68 -13.22
C PHE A 312 -24.03 6.78 -14.32
N ALA A 313 -24.45 5.67 -14.93
CA ALA A 313 -25.49 5.69 -15.96
C ALA A 313 -26.91 5.87 -15.40
N LYS A 314 -27.17 5.46 -14.16
CA LYS A 314 -28.48 5.65 -13.48
C LYS A 314 -28.86 7.12 -13.31
N VAL A 315 -27.87 7.99 -13.35
CA VAL A 315 -27.97 9.46 -13.41
C VAL A 315 -28.93 9.96 -14.50
N ALA A 316 -29.10 9.21 -15.58
CA ALA A 316 -29.90 9.62 -16.73
C ALA A 316 -31.40 9.26 -16.66
N VAL A 317 -31.91 8.75 -15.51
CA VAL A 317 -33.31 8.27 -15.38
C VAL A 317 -34.04 8.71 -14.09
N ALA A 318 -33.40 9.26 -13.06
CA ALA A 318 -34.07 9.40 -11.76
C ALA A 318 -34.80 10.75 -11.53
N VAL A 319 -36.13 10.69 -11.58
CA VAL A 319 -37.08 11.64 -10.98
C VAL A 319 -36.95 11.61 -9.45
N ILE A 320 -36.96 12.79 -8.83
CA ILE A 320 -36.95 12.98 -7.37
C ILE A 320 -38.18 12.28 -6.75
N THR A 321 -37.95 11.29 -5.88
CA THR A 321 -38.99 10.82 -4.96
C THR A 321 -38.49 10.82 -3.53
N THR A 322 -39.26 11.49 -2.68
CA THR A 322 -39.18 11.50 -1.22
C THR A 322 -39.86 10.25 -0.66
N GLY A 323 -39.21 9.50 0.24
CA GLY A 323 -39.92 8.47 1.02
C GLY A 323 -39.04 7.40 1.67
N ALA A 324 -39.19 7.23 2.97
CA ALA A 324 -38.42 6.35 3.86
C ALA A 324 -38.74 4.85 3.70
N THR A 325 -37.79 3.95 4.03
CA THR A 325 -37.90 2.96 5.15
C THR A 325 -36.63 2.10 5.34
N TYR A 326 -36.56 1.51 6.54
CA TYR A 326 -35.43 0.92 7.27
C TYR A 326 -34.90 -0.43 6.78
N MET A 327 -33.64 -0.76 7.14
CA MET A 327 -33.22 -2.08 7.68
C MET A 327 -31.91 -1.95 8.51
N ASN A 328 -31.90 -2.62 9.66
CA ASN A 328 -30.88 -2.59 10.71
C ASN A 328 -29.68 -3.50 10.41
N ALA A 329 -28.46 -3.05 10.73
CA ALA A 329 -27.42 -3.89 11.35
C ALA A 329 -26.44 -2.99 12.12
N LYS A 330 -26.40 -3.13 13.44
CA LYS A 330 -25.52 -2.41 14.37
C LYS A 330 -24.12 -3.04 14.37
N LEU A 331 -23.07 -2.26 14.09
CA LEU A 331 -21.74 -2.40 14.68
C LEU A 331 -21.17 -0.99 14.96
N PRO A 332 -20.54 -0.74 16.12
CA PRO A 332 -20.00 0.57 16.47
C PRO A 332 -18.70 0.89 15.70
N PRO A 333 -18.43 2.16 15.36
CA PRO A 333 -17.19 2.54 14.69
C PRO A 333 -16.05 2.63 15.70
N ARG A 334 -14.95 1.92 15.45
CA ARG A 334 -13.64 2.32 15.95
C ARG A 334 -12.81 2.80 14.75
N THR A 335 -12.37 4.03 14.88
CA THR A 335 -11.44 4.77 14.03
C THR A 335 -10.21 3.93 13.67
N PRO A 336 -9.72 3.99 12.43
CA PRO A 336 -8.34 3.67 12.15
C PRO A 336 -7.61 4.88 11.55
N CYS A 337 -6.67 5.42 12.32
CA CYS A 337 -5.57 6.20 11.80
C CYS A 337 -4.59 5.18 11.20
N LEU A 338 -4.42 5.14 9.88
CA LEU A 338 -3.40 4.32 9.21
C LEU A 338 -2.29 5.23 8.72
N GLN A 339 -1.38 5.56 9.62
CA GLN A 339 0.03 5.72 9.29
C GLN A 339 0.69 4.42 9.67
N ASP A 340 1.32 3.76 8.70
CA ASP A 340 2.41 2.80 8.85
C ASP A 340 2.52 2.20 10.27
N ASP A 341 1.61 1.28 10.58
CA ASP A 341 1.36 0.80 11.95
C ASP A 341 2.58 0.03 12.52
N SER A 342 3.52 -0.35 11.65
CA SER A 342 4.81 -0.92 12.04
C SER A 342 5.76 0.12 12.64
N ARG A 343 5.79 1.34 12.07
CA ARG A 343 6.61 2.46 12.56
C ARG A 343 5.96 3.19 13.73
N ALA A 344 4.64 3.37 13.69
CA ALA A 344 3.89 4.03 14.77
C ALA A 344 3.90 3.20 16.07
N LYS A 345 3.86 1.87 15.98
CA LYS A 345 4.05 0.99 17.15
C LYS A 345 5.50 1.05 17.65
N GLN A 346 6.50 1.07 16.77
CA GLN A 346 7.90 1.21 17.21
C GLN A 346 8.15 2.54 17.96
N GLU A 347 7.48 3.63 17.56
CA GLU A 347 7.49 4.90 18.30
C GLU A 347 6.80 4.84 19.67
N THR A 348 5.81 3.95 19.88
CA THR A 348 5.14 3.83 21.18
C THR A 348 5.91 2.97 22.19
N TYR A 349 6.71 2.01 21.73
CA TYR A 349 7.46 1.09 22.60
C TYR A 349 8.88 1.56 22.93
N ILE A 350 9.54 2.34 22.06
CA ILE A 350 10.88 2.92 22.32
C ILE A 350 10.73 4.39 22.68
N GLN A 351 10.16 4.68 23.86
CA GLN A 351 10.14 6.06 24.37
C GLN A 351 11.46 6.50 25.03
N VAL A 352 12.44 5.60 25.14
CA VAL A 352 13.71 5.88 25.80
C VAL A 352 14.82 6.00 24.76
N LYS A 353 15.39 7.20 24.64
CA LYS A 353 16.63 7.42 23.92
C LYS A 353 17.80 6.87 24.76
N PRO A 354 18.49 5.78 24.36
CA PRO A 354 19.63 5.25 25.11
C PRO A 354 20.76 6.28 25.14
N ARG A 355 21.47 6.34 26.27
CA ARG A 355 22.65 7.19 26.48
C ARG A 355 23.83 6.33 26.85
N VAL A 356 25.00 6.60 26.29
CA VAL A 356 26.21 5.88 26.67
C VAL A 356 26.74 6.42 28.00
N ASN A 357 27.19 5.55 28.89
CA ASN A 357 27.77 5.96 30.16
C ASN A 357 29.07 6.75 29.94
N ARG A 358 29.46 7.57 30.93
CA ARG A 358 30.70 8.39 30.83
C ARG A 358 31.96 7.55 30.65
N ALA A 359 31.96 6.31 31.14
CA ALA A 359 33.07 5.37 31.02
C ALA A 359 33.19 4.74 29.62
N GLN A 360 32.22 4.94 28.73
CA GLN A 360 32.15 4.31 27.41
C GLN A 360 32.21 2.77 27.45
N THR A 361 31.68 2.17 28.51
CA THR A 361 31.67 0.71 28.71
C THR A 361 30.29 0.09 28.49
N ALA A 362 29.22 0.86 28.66
CA ALA A 362 27.84 0.38 28.56
C ALA A 362 26.84 1.52 28.33
N VAL A 363 25.58 1.18 28.07
CA VAL A 363 24.44 2.12 28.06
C VAL A 363 23.99 2.38 29.50
N GLU A 364 23.52 3.60 29.78
CA GLU A 364 22.97 3.99 31.08
C GLU A 364 21.58 3.36 31.31
N THR A 365 21.48 2.46 32.28
CA THR A 365 20.25 1.74 32.67
C THR A 365 19.58 2.34 33.91
N ALA A 366 20.30 3.18 34.67
CA ALA A 366 19.79 3.78 35.89
C ALA A 366 18.62 4.73 35.60
N ASN A 367 17.53 4.60 36.37
CA ASN A 367 16.30 5.41 36.24
C ASN A 367 15.61 5.33 34.86
N VAL A 368 15.95 4.33 34.05
CA VAL A 368 15.27 4.05 32.79
C VAL A 368 14.05 3.16 33.04
N LYS A 369 12.94 3.46 32.36
CA LYS A 369 11.74 2.61 32.38
C LYS A 369 12.00 1.38 31.52
N HIS A 370 11.94 0.20 32.13
CA HIS A 370 12.01 -1.09 31.42
C HIS A 370 10.60 -1.62 31.14
N SER A 371 10.45 -2.30 30.01
CA SER A 371 9.23 -2.99 29.59
C SER A 371 9.58 -4.36 29.00
N MET A 372 8.56 -5.16 28.68
CA MET A 372 8.78 -6.39 27.94
C MET A 372 9.31 -6.05 26.55
N ASN A 373 10.22 -6.89 26.04
CA ASN A 373 10.68 -6.78 24.67
C ASN A 373 9.48 -6.98 23.72
N PRO A 374 9.24 -6.09 22.73
CA PRO A 374 8.07 -6.16 21.86
C PRO A 374 7.91 -7.51 21.15
N PHE A 375 9.01 -8.15 20.76
CA PHE A 375 8.94 -9.46 20.10
C PHE A 375 8.50 -10.58 21.04
N ASP A 376 8.77 -10.46 22.34
CA ASP A 376 8.33 -11.43 23.34
C ASP A 376 6.86 -11.23 23.72
N GLU A 377 6.30 -10.03 23.59
CA GLU A 377 4.85 -9.84 23.71
C GLU A 377 4.09 -10.64 22.64
N LEU A 378 4.63 -10.70 21.42
CA LEU A 378 4.06 -11.45 20.29
C LEU A 378 4.15 -12.97 20.51
N SER A 379 5.24 -13.45 21.13
CA SER A 379 5.41 -14.87 21.43
C SER A 379 4.40 -15.35 22.47
N ILE A 380 4.16 -14.54 23.51
CA ILE A 380 3.15 -14.82 24.54
C ILE A 380 1.74 -14.79 23.93
N GLU A 381 1.44 -13.78 23.11
CA GLU A 381 0.14 -13.69 22.44
C GLU A 381 -0.10 -14.89 21.52
N GLU A 382 0.89 -15.32 20.73
CA GLU A 382 0.69 -16.48 19.84
C GLU A 382 0.47 -17.75 20.65
N ALA A 383 1.23 -17.98 21.74
CA ALA A 383 1.02 -19.11 22.62
C ALA A 383 -0.41 -19.14 23.19
N VAL A 384 -0.94 -17.98 23.60
CA VAL A 384 -2.31 -17.85 24.09
C VAL A 384 -3.33 -18.09 22.97
N ARG A 385 -3.12 -17.54 21.76
CA ARG A 385 -3.98 -17.77 20.60
C ARG A 385 -4.03 -19.23 20.18
N ILE A 386 -2.89 -19.93 20.18
CA ILE A 386 -2.85 -21.38 19.87
C ILE A 386 -3.69 -22.17 20.88
N ARG A 387 -3.65 -21.79 22.17
CA ARG A 387 -4.51 -22.39 23.20
C ARG A 387 -6.00 -22.09 22.95
N GLU A 388 -6.34 -20.84 22.64
CA GLU A 388 -7.72 -20.38 22.43
C GLU A 388 -8.37 -20.91 21.14
N LYS A 389 -7.60 -21.11 20.06
CA LYS A 389 -8.11 -21.66 18.77
C LYS A 389 -8.78 -23.03 18.94
N LYS A 390 -8.49 -23.78 20.01
CA LYS A 390 -9.16 -25.05 20.37
C LYS A 390 -10.60 -24.90 20.81
N SER A 391 -10.98 -23.72 21.28
CA SER A 391 -12.34 -23.45 21.78
C SER A 391 -13.40 -23.56 20.67
N HIS A 392 -12.98 -23.60 19.40
CA HIS A 392 -13.91 -23.57 18.26
C HIS A 392 -13.75 -24.72 17.24
N HIS A 393 -12.58 -25.36 17.06
CA HIS A 393 -12.37 -26.45 16.07
C HIS A 393 -11.60 -27.64 16.68
N ALA A 394 -12.13 -28.86 16.49
CA ALA A 394 -11.78 -30.09 17.22
C ALA A 394 -10.47 -30.81 16.81
N SER A 395 -9.59 -30.19 16.02
CA SER A 395 -8.48 -30.90 15.34
C SER A 395 -7.06 -30.35 15.60
N ALA A 396 -6.83 -29.58 16.67
CA ALA A 396 -5.49 -29.12 17.06
C ALA A 396 -5.07 -29.67 18.45
N PRO A 397 -3.80 -30.02 18.71
CA PRO A 397 -3.31 -30.69 19.95
C PRO A 397 -3.34 -29.79 21.21
N ALA A 398 -4.09 -30.16 22.26
CA ALA A 398 -4.30 -29.40 23.52
C ALA A 398 -3.02 -28.67 24.03
N VAL A 399 -3.07 -27.34 24.20
CA VAL A 399 -2.00 -26.60 24.89
C VAL A 399 -2.36 -26.68 26.36
N GLU A 400 -1.71 -27.59 27.06
CA GLU A 400 -2.00 -27.90 28.45
C GLU A 400 -1.50 -26.80 29.40
N GLU A 401 -0.32 -26.25 29.11
CA GLU A 401 0.34 -25.25 29.94
C GLU A 401 1.18 -24.28 29.11
N ILE A 402 1.14 -22.99 29.48
CA ILE A 402 2.01 -21.94 28.96
C ILE A 402 2.96 -21.47 30.07
N VAL A 403 4.25 -21.76 29.92
CA VAL A 403 5.31 -21.39 30.86
C VAL A 403 6.08 -20.19 30.34
N ALA A 404 6.04 -19.07 31.05
CA ALA A 404 6.86 -17.90 30.73
C ALA A 404 8.26 -18.01 31.38
N PHE A 405 9.32 -17.71 30.66
CA PHE A 405 10.70 -17.77 31.16
C PHE A 405 11.40 -16.42 31.05
N SER A 406 12.20 -16.06 32.05
CA SER A 406 13.11 -14.91 31.98
C SER A 406 14.34 -15.18 32.84
N ALA A 407 15.53 -14.85 32.31
CA ALA A 407 16.79 -14.88 33.03
C ALA A 407 17.34 -13.45 33.15
N GLY A 408 17.59 -12.99 34.37
CA GLY A 408 18.08 -11.64 34.60
C GLY A 408 17.90 -11.18 36.04
N VAL A 409 18.10 -9.88 36.25
CA VAL A 409 18.05 -9.24 37.57
C VAL A 409 16.72 -9.45 38.29
N PRO A 410 16.65 -9.26 39.62
CA PRO A 410 15.41 -9.42 40.40
C PRO A 410 14.18 -8.71 39.84
N LYS A 411 14.38 -7.56 39.16
CA LYS A 411 13.33 -6.76 38.53
C LYS A 411 12.64 -7.45 37.34
N SER A 412 13.29 -8.42 36.70
CA SER A 412 12.71 -9.20 35.59
C SER A 412 11.45 -9.99 35.99
N GLN A 413 11.23 -10.21 37.30
CA GLN A 413 9.98 -10.80 37.79
C GLN A 413 8.73 -9.99 37.38
N ASP A 414 8.85 -8.67 37.22
CA ASP A 414 7.72 -7.81 36.84
C ASP A 414 7.29 -8.08 35.38
N ILE A 415 8.25 -8.39 34.51
CA ILE A 415 7.99 -8.78 33.11
C ILE A 415 7.25 -10.13 33.06
N LEU A 416 7.67 -11.09 33.88
CA LEU A 416 6.97 -12.38 34.00
C LEU A 416 5.55 -12.23 34.54
N ARG A 417 5.32 -11.28 35.45
CA ARG A 417 3.95 -10.96 35.93
C ARG A 417 3.09 -10.38 34.81
N THR A 418 3.65 -9.56 33.92
CA THR A 418 2.95 -9.08 32.73
C THR A 418 2.62 -10.23 31.78
N ALA A 419 3.55 -11.15 31.50
CA ALA A 419 3.30 -12.34 30.67
C ALA A 419 2.16 -13.20 31.24
N MET A 420 2.17 -13.42 32.56
CA MET A 420 1.11 -14.12 33.28
C MET A 420 -0.23 -13.39 33.25
N ALA A 421 -0.24 -12.06 33.17
CA ALA A 421 -1.44 -11.24 33.02
C ALA A 421 -2.01 -11.29 31.59
N MET A 422 -1.16 -11.45 30.58
CA MET A 422 -1.56 -11.65 29.19
C MET A 422 -2.18 -13.03 28.97
N GLY A 423 -1.63 -14.07 29.61
CA GLY A 423 -2.24 -15.40 29.58
C GLY A 423 -1.36 -16.58 29.97
N ALA A 424 -0.07 -16.39 30.26
CA ALA A 424 0.80 -17.48 30.72
C ALA A 424 0.34 -18.03 32.08
N ASP A 425 0.47 -19.34 32.30
CA ASP A 425 -0.07 -20.03 33.48
C ASP A 425 0.85 -19.88 34.70
N ARG A 426 2.17 -19.97 34.46
CA ARG A 426 3.22 -19.74 35.47
C ARG A 426 4.47 -19.14 34.85
N GLY A 427 5.38 -18.65 35.70
CA GLY A 427 6.68 -18.11 35.30
C GLY A 427 7.86 -18.85 35.93
N ILE A 428 8.98 -18.91 35.22
CA ILE A 428 10.30 -19.32 35.73
C ILE A 428 11.23 -18.12 35.63
N HIS A 429 11.76 -17.69 36.77
CA HIS A 429 12.74 -16.61 36.87
C HIS A 429 14.10 -17.18 37.28
N VAL A 430 15.07 -17.11 36.38
CA VAL A 430 16.48 -17.36 36.71
C VAL A 430 17.11 -16.06 37.14
N VAL A 431 17.40 -15.93 38.43
CA VAL A 431 17.97 -14.71 39.00
C VAL A 431 19.45 -14.66 38.67
N VAL A 432 19.85 -13.59 37.98
CA VAL A 432 21.24 -13.31 37.60
C VAL A 432 21.60 -11.91 38.08
N GLU A 433 22.80 -11.72 38.63
CA GLU A 433 23.25 -10.41 39.06
C GLU A 433 23.63 -9.53 37.86
N GLU A 434 23.56 -8.21 38.02
CA GLU A 434 23.79 -7.25 36.92
C GLU A 434 25.23 -7.30 36.36
N LYS A 435 26.18 -7.75 37.18
CA LYS A 435 27.58 -7.96 36.79
C LYS A 435 27.81 -9.21 35.93
N ASP A 436 26.86 -10.16 35.95
CA ASP A 436 26.95 -11.47 35.31
C ASP A 436 26.08 -11.48 34.04
N ALA A 437 26.26 -10.47 33.18
CA ALA A 437 25.46 -10.30 31.97
C ALA A 437 25.48 -11.58 31.11
N LEU A 438 24.30 -12.03 30.68
CA LEU A 438 24.16 -13.25 29.89
C LEU A 438 24.29 -12.98 28.41
N GLU A 439 25.10 -13.79 27.73
CA GLU A 439 25.13 -13.86 26.27
C GLU A 439 23.95 -14.70 25.74
N PRO A 440 23.54 -14.51 24.46
CA PRO A 440 22.54 -15.35 23.80
C PRO A 440 22.78 -16.85 23.96
N LEU A 441 24.05 -17.29 23.93
CA LEU A 441 24.42 -18.69 24.14
C LEU A 441 24.13 -19.17 25.57
N GLY A 442 24.38 -18.33 26.58
CA GLY A 442 24.05 -18.63 27.98
C GLY A 442 22.55 -18.79 28.17
N VAL A 443 21.76 -17.87 27.60
CA VAL A 443 20.29 -17.94 27.60
C VAL A 443 19.80 -19.20 26.89
N ALA A 444 20.36 -19.54 25.72
CA ALA A 444 19.98 -20.73 24.97
C ALA A 444 20.28 -22.04 25.75
N LYS A 445 21.41 -22.12 26.47
CA LYS A 445 21.73 -23.27 27.34
C LYS A 445 20.76 -23.39 28.52
N LEU A 446 20.38 -22.27 29.14
CA LEU A 446 19.37 -22.24 30.21
C LEU A 446 18.01 -22.70 29.69
N LEU A 447 17.56 -22.15 28.56
CA LEU A 447 16.31 -22.53 27.91
C LEU A 447 16.28 -24.02 27.55
N ARG A 448 17.39 -24.60 27.08
CA ARG A 448 17.48 -26.04 26.85
C ARG A 448 17.16 -26.83 28.12
N LYS A 449 17.75 -26.48 29.26
CA LYS A 449 17.50 -27.18 30.53
C LYS A 449 16.04 -27.02 30.98
N VAL A 450 15.47 -25.83 30.82
CA VAL A 450 14.05 -25.58 31.09
C VAL A 450 13.16 -26.44 30.20
N VAL A 451 13.46 -26.53 28.91
CA VAL A 451 12.72 -27.36 27.95
C VAL A 451 12.78 -28.83 28.37
N ASP A 452 13.97 -29.33 28.72
CA ASP A 452 14.19 -30.72 29.15
C ASP A 452 13.41 -31.05 30.44
N GLU A 453 13.44 -30.17 31.45
CA GLU A 453 12.75 -30.35 32.73
C GLU A 453 11.22 -30.30 32.59
N ASN A 454 10.71 -29.36 31.79
CA ASN A 454 9.28 -29.14 31.61
C ASN A 454 8.67 -30.03 30.52
N LYS A 455 9.51 -30.79 29.79
CA LYS A 455 9.12 -31.64 28.66
C LYS A 455 8.32 -30.86 27.60
N SER A 456 8.68 -29.60 27.38
CA SER A 456 8.06 -28.77 26.36
C SER A 456 8.30 -29.37 24.97
N ASN A 457 7.36 -29.20 24.05
CA ASN A 457 7.49 -29.63 22.65
C ASN A 457 7.41 -28.46 21.66
N LEU A 458 7.12 -27.25 22.13
CA LEU A 458 7.09 -26.05 21.31
C LEU A 458 7.70 -24.90 22.13
N VAL A 459 8.65 -24.19 21.53
CA VAL A 459 9.23 -22.99 22.12
C VAL A 459 9.00 -21.82 21.17
N ILE A 460 8.37 -20.76 21.66
CA ILE A 460 8.13 -19.53 20.90
C ILE A 460 8.90 -18.39 21.58
N LEU A 461 9.76 -17.70 20.86
CA LEU A 461 10.54 -16.56 21.36
C LEU A 461 10.45 -15.37 20.40
N GLY A 462 10.81 -14.17 20.84
CA GLY A 462 11.00 -13.06 19.91
C GLY A 462 12.10 -13.31 18.89
N LYS A 463 12.03 -12.67 17.70
CA LYS A 463 13.12 -12.78 16.69
C LYS A 463 14.46 -12.25 17.20
N GLN A 464 14.43 -11.17 17.97
CA GLN A 464 15.59 -10.53 18.56
C GLN A 464 15.19 -9.78 19.83
N SER A 465 16.16 -9.47 20.69
CA SER A 465 15.98 -8.49 21.75
C SER A 465 16.41 -7.13 21.24
N ILE A 466 15.69 -6.07 21.59
CA ILE A 466 15.96 -4.71 21.09
C ILE A 466 17.13 -4.00 21.79
N ASP A 467 17.72 -4.62 22.80
CA ASP A 467 18.88 -4.10 23.53
C ASP A 467 20.21 -4.61 22.94
N ASP A 468 20.30 -5.91 22.63
CA ASP A 468 21.48 -6.52 22.01
C ASP A 468 21.39 -6.63 20.47
N ASP A 469 20.19 -6.55 19.90
CA ASP A 469 19.87 -6.76 18.49
C ASP A 469 20.52 -8.02 17.88
N ALA A 470 20.78 -9.05 18.70
CA ALA A 470 21.62 -10.17 18.28
C ALA A 470 20.90 -11.13 17.32
N GLY A 471 19.59 -11.32 17.51
CA GLY A 471 18.78 -12.22 16.69
C GLY A 471 19.27 -13.68 16.67
N GLN A 472 19.82 -14.18 17.80
CA GLN A 472 20.57 -15.44 17.86
C GLN A 472 19.97 -16.52 18.78
N THR A 473 19.35 -16.11 19.90
CA THR A 473 18.97 -17.03 21.00
C THR A 473 18.08 -18.18 20.52
N GLY A 474 17.08 -17.90 19.67
CA GLY A 474 16.16 -18.92 19.16
C GLY A 474 16.85 -19.96 18.29
N GLN A 475 17.69 -19.53 17.36
CA GLN A 475 18.42 -20.41 16.45
C GLN A 475 19.48 -21.24 17.20
N MET A 476 20.17 -20.64 18.17
CA MET A 476 21.10 -21.36 19.05
C MET A 476 20.38 -22.43 19.87
N LEU A 477 19.20 -22.12 20.42
CA LEU A 477 18.38 -23.09 21.16
C LEU A 477 17.96 -24.26 20.27
N ALA A 478 17.49 -23.99 19.05
CA ALA A 478 17.12 -25.03 18.10
C ALA A 478 18.30 -25.97 17.76
N GLY A 479 19.49 -25.39 17.56
CA GLY A 479 20.71 -26.17 17.35
C GLY A 479 21.11 -27.02 18.56
N LEU A 480 20.99 -26.47 19.79
CA LEU A 480 21.31 -27.19 21.02
C LEU A 480 20.33 -28.33 21.35
N LEU A 481 19.05 -28.18 20.98
CA LEU A 481 18.01 -29.21 21.13
C LEU A 481 17.99 -30.19 19.95
N ASN A 482 18.69 -29.87 18.85
CA ASN A 482 18.57 -30.55 17.57
C ASN A 482 17.10 -30.60 17.07
N TRP A 483 16.39 -29.48 17.20
CA TRP A 483 15.00 -29.33 16.78
C TRP A 483 14.90 -28.53 15.47
N PRO A 484 13.88 -28.79 14.63
CA PRO A 484 13.54 -27.90 13.54
C PRO A 484 13.21 -26.50 14.05
N GLN A 485 13.48 -25.49 13.23
CA GLN A 485 13.24 -24.09 13.56
C GLN A 485 12.44 -23.36 12.49
N ALA A 486 11.65 -22.38 12.90
CA ALA A 486 11.00 -21.42 12.03
C ALA A 486 11.25 -20.00 12.55
N THR A 487 12.19 -19.30 11.94
CA THR A 487 12.51 -17.91 12.27
C THR A 487 11.57 -16.91 11.61
N GLN A 488 11.41 -15.73 12.22
CA GLN A 488 10.66 -14.59 11.65
C GLN A 488 9.24 -14.95 11.20
N ALA A 489 8.55 -15.75 12.02
CA ALA A 489 7.20 -16.22 11.74
C ALA A 489 6.21 -15.05 11.69
N SER A 490 5.48 -14.91 10.59
CA SER A 490 4.34 -14.01 10.42
C SER A 490 2.99 -14.73 10.42
N ARG A 491 2.98 -16.07 10.34
CA ARG A 491 1.78 -16.88 10.58
C ARG A 491 2.15 -18.27 11.06
N VAL A 492 1.47 -18.76 12.11
CA VAL A 492 1.66 -20.11 12.65
C VAL A 492 0.34 -20.89 12.59
N MET A 493 0.38 -22.08 12.01
CA MET A 493 -0.74 -23.01 11.94
C MET A 493 -0.28 -24.39 12.42
N ILE A 494 -0.96 -24.95 13.39
CA ILE A 494 -0.65 -26.27 13.95
C ILE A 494 -1.80 -27.21 13.62
N LYS A 495 -1.51 -28.30 12.92
CA LYS A 495 -2.45 -29.37 12.61
C LYS A 495 -1.86 -30.70 13.08
N ASP A 496 -2.50 -31.34 14.05
CA ASP A 496 -2.02 -32.56 14.70
C ASP A 496 -0.57 -32.43 15.22
N GLN A 497 0.42 -33.07 14.59
CA GLN A 497 1.84 -32.96 14.95
C GLN A 497 2.65 -32.11 13.97
N GLU A 498 2.03 -31.58 12.92
CA GLU A 498 2.69 -30.76 11.90
C GLU A 498 2.41 -29.27 12.15
N VAL A 499 3.47 -28.48 12.10
CA VAL A 499 3.46 -27.03 12.22
C VAL A 499 3.81 -26.44 10.87
N GLU A 500 2.87 -25.71 10.29
CA GLU A 500 3.09 -24.88 9.11
C GLU A 500 3.33 -23.43 9.55
N VAL A 501 4.47 -22.88 9.16
CA VAL A 501 4.87 -21.51 9.49
C VAL A 501 5.13 -20.74 8.22
N VAL A 502 4.52 -19.57 8.10
CA VAL A 502 4.89 -18.57 7.09
C VAL A 502 5.93 -17.64 7.73
N GLN A 503 7.09 -17.56 7.10
CA GLN A 503 8.23 -16.76 7.52
C GLN A 503 8.38 -15.56 6.59
N GLU A 504 8.75 -14.42 7.16
CA GLU A 504 9.20 -13.28 6.37
C GLU A 504 10.64 -13.51 5.89
N VAL A 505 10.89 -13.18 4.62
CA VAL A 505 12.22 -13.20 3.99
C VAL A 505 12.38 -11.92 3.16
N ASP A 506 13.61 -11.57 2.78
CA ASP A 506 13.90 -10.27 2.13
C ASP A 506 13.03 -9.98 0.89
N GLY A 507 12.72 -11.02 0.10
CA GLY A 507 11.92 -10.92 -1.13
C GLY A 507 10.41 -11.16 -0.95
N GLY A 508 9.91 -11.39 0.26
CA GLY A 508 8.50 -11.71 0.51
C GLY A 508 8.31 -12.70 1.64
N VAL A 509 7.62 -13.82 1.37
CA VAL A 509 7.31 -14.83 2.38
C VAL A 509 7.67 -16.24 1.92
N GLN A 510 8.12 -17.07 2.86
CA GLN A 510 8.39 -18.48 2.64
C GLN A 510 7.50 -19.31 3.58
N THR A 511 6.85 -20.35 3.06
CA THR A 511 6.09 -21.29 3.90
C THR A 511 6.90 -22.55 4.13
N ILE A 512 7.14 -22.88 5.39
CA ILE A 512 7.84 -24.11 5.79
C ILE A 512 6.93 -24.98 6.65
N LYS A 513 7.18 -26.28 6.62
CA LYS A 513 6.48 -27.27 7.46
C LYS A 513 7.48 -28.12 8.21
N ALA A 514 7.23 -28.35 9.48
CA ALA A 514 7.99 -29.30 10.27
C ALA A 514 7.10 -29.97 11.32
N LYS A 515 7.58 -31.06 11.90
CA LYS A 515 6.87 -31.74 12.99
C LYS A 515 7.31 -31.17 14.34
N LEU A 516 6.42 -31.25 15.33
CA LEU A 516 6.80 -31.06 16.73
C LEU A 516 7.80 -32.17 17.14
N PRO A 517 8.81 -31.88 17.98
CA PRO A 517 9.02 -30.60 18.65
C PRO A 517 9.74 -29.55 17.79
N MET A 518 9.48 -28.25 18.03
CA MET A 518 9.99 -27.16 17.18
C MET A 518 10.27 -25.87 17.96
N VAL A 519 11.19 -25.04 17.45
CA VAL A 519 11.44 -23.68 17.92
C VAL A 519 10.93 -22.65 16.90
N ILE A 520 10.16 -21.66 17.33
CA ILE A 520 9.62 -20.59 16.48
C ILE A 520 10.08 -19.23 16.99
N THR A 521 10.59 -18.37 16.12
CA THR A 521 10.84 -16.95 16.46
C THR A 521 9.83 -16.04 15.78
N THR A 522 9.27 -15.07 16.51
CA THR A 522 8.14 -14.24 16.05
C THR A 522 8.60 -12.97 15.34
N ASP A 523 7.97 -12.65 14.21
CA ASP A 523 8.08 -11.32 13.59
C ASP A 523 6.94 -10.39 14.03
N LEU A 524 7.15 -9.07 13.88
CA LEU A 524 6.16 -8.03 14.17
C LEU A 524 4.82 -8.26 13.47
N ARG A 525 4.83 -8.90 12.30
CA ARG A 525 3.63 -9.17 11.49
C ARG A 525 2.77 -10.34 12.01
N LEU A 526 3.25 -11.11 12.98
CA LEU A 526 2.59 -12.34 13.44
C LEU A 526 1.20 -12.11 14.02
N ASN A 527 1.10 -11.16 14.95
CA ASN A 527 -0.13 -10.88 15.69
C ASN A 527 -0.10 -9.49 16.33
N GLU A 528 -1.18 -9.17 17.04
CA GLU A 528 -1.28 -7.97 17.88
C GLU A 528 -1.45 -8.42 19.34
N PRO A 529 -0.48 -8.12 20.22
CA PRO A 529 -0.56 -8.52 21.63
C PRO A 529 -1.76 -7.88 22.32
N ARG A 530 -2.50 -8.68 23.09
CA ARG A 530 -3.62 -8.15 23.88
C ARG A 530 -3.13 -7.31 25.05
N TYR A 531 -3.89 -6.27 25.39
CA TYR A 531 -3.71 -5.58 26.66
C TYR A 531 -4.21 -6.45 27.83
N ALA A 532 -3.37 -6.60 28.86
CA ALA A 532 -3.77 -7.27 30.09
C ALA A 532 -4.83 -6.44 30.82
N SER A 533 -6.02 -7.01 31.04
CA SER A 533 -7.08 -6.36 31.80
C SER A 533 -6.70 -6.22 33.28
N LEU A 534 -7.21 -5.19 33.97
CA LEU A 534 -6.94 -4.97 35.39
C LEU A 534 -7.26 -6.22 36.27
N PRO A 535 -8.35 -6.98 36.05
CA PRO A 535 -8.58 -8.23 36.76
C PRO A 535 -7.50 -9.29 36.52
N ASN A 536 -6.98 -9.40 35.30
CA ASN A 536 -5.94 -10.37 34.97
C ASN A 536 -4.59 -9.99 35.60
N ILE A 537 -4.26 -8.69 35.66
CA ILE A 537 -3.06 -8.20 36.35
C ILE A 537 -3.12 -8.58 37.85
N MET A 538 -4.29 -8.48 38.48
CA MET A 538 -4.46 -8.88 39.88
C MET A 538 -4.36 -10.39 40.09
N LYS A 539 -4.91 -11.19 39.16
CA LYS A 539 -4.77 -12.66 39.18
C LYS A 539 -3.32 -13.10 38.96
N ALA A 540 -2.59 -12.40 38.09
CA ALA A 540 -1.20 -12.71 37.77
C ALA A 540 -0.26 -12.63 38.98
N LYS A 541 -0.55 -11.78 39.98
CA LYS A 541 0.20 -11.72 41.25
C LYS A 541 0.11 -13.01 42.07
N LYS A 542 -0.97 -13.80 41.90
CA LYS A 542 -1.19 -15.07 42.61
C LYS A 542 -0.71 -16.30 41.84
N LYS A 543 -0.40 -16.16 40.55
CA LYS A 543 0.08 -17.26 39.72
C LYS A 543 1.48 -17.73 40.18
N PRO A 544 1.80 -19.03 40.04
CA PRO A 544 3.10 -19.57 40.46
C PRO A 544 4.26 -18.89 39.72
N LEU A 545 5.29 -18.51 40.48
CA LEU A 545 6.54 -17.99 39.95
C LEU A 545 7.69 -18.76 40.61
N GLU A 546 8.32 -19.63 39.85
CA GLU A 546 9.47 -20.41 40.31
C GLU A 546 10.73 -19.56 40.19
N LYS A 547 11.47 -19.43 41.29
CA LYS A 547 12.76 -18.72 41.32
C LYS A 547 13.88 -19.74 41.36
N LYS A 548 14.78 -19.67 40.38
CA LYS A 548 15.99 -20.48 40.30
C LYS A 548 17.23 -19.60 40.14
N SER A 549 18.39 -20.20 40.34
CA SER A 549 19.73 -19.65 40.14
C SER A 549 20.44 -20.37 38.99
N LEU A 550 21.56 -19.81 38.52
CA LEU A 550 22.40 -20.48 37.52
C LEU A 550 22.94 -21.84 38.02
N SER A 551 23.24 -21.94 39.32
CA SER A 551 23.71 -23.17 39.96
C SER A 551 22.69 -24.30 39.93
N ASP A 552 21.38 -23.98 39.99
CA ASP A 552 20.32 -25.00 39.95
C ASP A 552 20.29 -25.75 38.61
N TYR A 553 20.82 -25.14 37.55
CA TYR A 553 20.92 -25.75 36.22
C TYR A 553 22.31 -26.34 35.90
N GLY A 554 23.27 -26.20 36.82
CA GLY A 554 24.64 -26.68 36.64
C GLY A 554 25.35 -26.06 35.44
N LEU A 555 25.02 -24.81 35.10
CA LEU A 555 25.59 -24.10 33.96
C LEU A 555 26.59 -23.04 34.42
N ASP A 556 27.80 -23.12 33.87
CA ASP A 556 28.77 -22.04 33.91
C ASP A 556 28.54 -21.13 32.70
N THR A 557 28.04 -19.92 32.94
CA THR A 557 27.78 -18.91 31.90
C THR A 557 29.00 -18.00 31.75
N GLU A 558 30.17 -18.60 31.54
CA GLU A 558 31.39 -17.88 31.25
C GLU A 558 31.22 -17.04 29.96
N ILE A 559 31.45 -15.73 30.10
CA ILE A 559 31.34 -14.74 29.02
C ILE A 559 32.48 -14.97 28.02
N ARG A 560 32.14 -15.14 26.75
CA ARG A 560 33.10 -15.34 25.64
C ARG A 560 33.45 -14.04 24.92
N LEU A 561 32.54 -13.07 24.95
CA LEU A 561 32.64 -11.79 24.27
C LEU A 561 32.85 -10.67 25.29
N LYS A 562 33.98 -9.99 25.18
CA LYS A 562 34.29 -8.83 26.02
C LYS A 562 34.00 -7.54 25.27
N THR A 563 33.02 -6.77 25.73
CA THR A 563 32.78 -5.41 25.24
C THR A 563 33.95 -4.51 25.63
N VAL A 564 34.70 -4.05 24.62
CA VAL A 564 35.86 -3.16 24.85
C VAL A 564 35.42 -1.71 25.00
N LYS A 565 34.45 -1.27 24.19
CA LYS A 565 34.01 0.11 24.13
C LYS A 565 32.61 0.23 23.53
N VAL A 566 31.81 1.16 24.05
CA VAL A 566 30.52 1.58 23.52
C VAL A 566 30.57 3.08 23.23
N THR A 567 30.15 3.50 22.05
CA THR A 567 30.15 4.92 21.64
C THR A 567 28.85 5.28 20.91
N GLU A 568 28.41 6.53 21.03
CA GLU A 568 27.29 7.02 20.23
C GLU A 568 27.65 7.04 18.74
N PRO A 569 26.70 6.76 17.83
CA PRO A 569 26.93 6.91 16.41
C PRO A 569 27.21 8.38 16.06
N PRO A 570 27.94 8.66 14.98
CA PRO A 570 28.22 10.03 14.55
C PRO A 570 26.92 10.84 14.41
N PRO A 571 26.84 12.07 14.96
CA PRO A 571 25.63 12.87 14.81
C PRO A 571 25.39 13.16 13.33
N ARG A 572 24.16 12.95 12.86
CA ARG A 572 23.77 13.31 11.49
C ARG A 572 24.01 14.82 11.32
N LYS A 573 24.63 15.20 10.19
CA LYS A 573 24.71 16.62 9.81
C LYS A 573 23.30 17.20 9.71
N GLY A 574 23.14 18.45 10.12
CA GLY A 574 21.85 19.14 10.08
C GLY A 574 21.26 19.13 8.67
N GLY A 575 19.97 18.80 8.56
CA GLY A 575 19.22 18.97 7.33
C GLY A 575 18.78 20.42 7.12
N VAL A 576 18.35 20.75 5.91
CA VAL A 576 17.76 22.04 5.56
C VAL A 576 16.27 21.82 5.28
N LYS A 577 15.42 22.71 5.79
CA LYS A 577 14.01 22.80 5.37
C LYS A 577 13.93 23.76 4.19
N VAL A 578 13.18 23.38 3.17
CA VAL A 578 12.90 24.20 1.98
C VAL A 578 11.43 24.59 2.01
N ASP A 579 11.12 25.80 1.54
CA ASP A 579 9.78 26.37 1.63
C ASP A 579 8.82 25.80 0.57
N ASP A 580 9.36 25.35 -0.55
CA ASP A 580 8.62 24.82 -1.69
C ASP A 580 9.43 23.80 -2.50
N VAL A 581 8.79 23.28 -3.55
CA VAL A 581 9.39 22.28 -4.46
C VAL A 581 10.54 22.89 -5.26
N ASP A 582 10.47 24.16 -5.64
CA ASP A 582 11.52 24.83 -6.41
C ASP A 582 12.79 25.02 -5.58
N GLY A 583 12.64 25.37 -4.30
CA GLY A 583 13.70 25.41 -3.30
C GLY A 583 14.29 24.02 -3.05
N MET A 584 13.46 22.97 -3.06
CA MET A 584 13.94 21.58 -2.98
C MET A 584 14.82 21.24 -4.20
N ILE A 585 14.32 21.46 -5.42
CA ILE A 585 15.05 21.15 -6.66
C ILE A 585 16.35 21.95 -6.73
N SER A 586 16.31 23.25 -6.41
CA SER A 586 17.49 24.11 -6.35
C SER A 586 18.51 23.58 -5.37
N LYS A 587 18.07 23.16 -4.17
CA LYS A 587 18.98 22.62 -3.16
C LYS A 587 19.60 21.30 -3.57
N LEU A 588 18.84 20.44 -4.24
CA LEU A 588 19.36 19.18 -4.77
C LEU A 588 20.40 19.41 -5.89
N LYS A 589 20.17 20.38 -6.78
CA LYS A 589 21.15 20.81 -7.79
C LYS A 589 22.42 21.35 -7.15
N GLU A 590 22.32 22.22 -6.15
CA GLU A 590 23.47 22.73 -5.39
C GLU A 590 24.28 21.60 -4.73
N LEU A 591 23.60 20.54 -4.29
CA LEU A 591 24.22 19.37 -3.68
C LEU A 591 24.77 18.36 -4.71
N GLY A 592 24.58 18.59 -6.01
CA GLY A 592 24.95 17.66 -7.07
C GLY A 592 24.17 16.34 -7.03
N ALA A 593 22.99 16.35 -6.39
CA ALA A 593 22.10 15.19 -6.29
C ALA A 593 21.06 15.15 -7.44
N LEU A 594 21.05 16.17 -8.30
CA LEU A 594 20.25 16.30 -9.52
C LEU A 594 21.09 16.87 -10.66
#